data_AF-A0A7X9DAP7-F1
#
_entry.id   AF-A0A7X9DAP7-F1
#
_cell.length_a   1.000
_cell.length_b   1.000
_cell.length_c   1.000
_cell.angle_alpha   90.00
_cell.angle_beta   90.00
_cell.angle_gamma   90.00
#
_symmetry.space_group_name_H-M   'P 1'
#
loop_
_entity.id
_entity.type
_entity.pdbx_description
1 polymer ?
#
loop_
_entity_poly.entity_id
_entity_poly.type
_entity_poly.pdbx_seq_one_letter_code
_entity_poly.pdbx_strand_id
1 'polypeptide(L)'
;MAEKENEKIIYSPSVIEFVTVCVEFCAFLESDEPESRQEWLGKIIRILPLLYLKATLLPETVALNDEPLETFVNEDDYNRVAIKVASIMGEENIYLDVFVEDMKYSETPISVSISED
;
A
#
# COMPACT_ATOMS: atom_id res chain seq x y z
N MET A 1 -9.78 0.45 30.72
CA MET A 1 -9.91 1.89 30.37
C MET A 1 -9.42 2.11 28.95
N ALA A 2 -8.22 1.63 28.60
CA ALA A 2 -7.69 1.61 27.24
C ALA A 2 -8.59 0.88 26.20
N GLU A 3 -9.17 -0.27 26.53
CA GLU A 3 -10.09 -0.99 25.62
C GLU A 3 -11.29 -0.13 25.18
N LYS A 4 -11.92 0.60 26.11
CA LYS A 4 -13.05 1.50 25.81
C LYS A 4 -12.65 2.75 25.03
N GLU A 5 -11.38 3.14 25.09
CA GLU A 5 -10.84 4.24 24.28
C GLU A 5 -10.51 3.77 22.86
N ASN A 6 -9.91 2.59 22.72
CA ASN A 6 -9.70 1.96 21.42
C ASN A 6 -11.02 1.62 20.71
N GLU A 7 -12.05 1.15 21.42
CA GLU A 7 -13.39 0.96 20.83
C GLU A 7 -13.94 2.27 20.24
N LYS A 8 -13.71 3.42 20.86
CA LYS A 8 -14.13 4.71 20.28
C LYS A 8 -13.28 5.10 19.07
N ILE A 9 -11.99 4.75 19.08
CA ILE A 9 -11.07 5.04 17.98
C ILE A 9 -11.42 4.23 16.73
N ILE A 10 -11.67 2.92 16.85
CA ILE A 10 -11.97 2.05 15.70
C ILE A 10 -13.25 2.45 14.96
N TYR A 11 -14.21 3.05 15.67
CA TYR A 11 -15.45 3.56 15.09
C TYR A 11 -15.41 5.06 14.79
N SER A 12 -14.24 5.71 14.93
CA SER A 12 -14.10 7.11 14.58
C SER A 12 -14.24 7.32 13.06
N PRO A 13 -14.78 8.47 12.62
CA PRO A 13 -14.91 8.77 11.19
C PRO A 13 -13.59 8.65 10.42
N SER A 14 -12.48 9.12 11.00
CA SER A 14 -11.16 9.04 10.36
C SER A 14 -10.73 7.60 10.07
N VAL A 15 -10.96 6.67 11.01
CA VAL A 15 -10.63 5.25 10.83
C VAL A 15 -11.52 4.62 9.77
N ILE A 16 -12.84 4.88 9.81
CA ILE A 16 -13.77 4.33 8.82
C ILE A 16 -13.42 4.83 7.41
N GLU A 17 -13.13 6.13 7.27
CA GLU A 17 -12.72 6.72 5.99
C GLU A 17 -11.38 6.15 5.49
N PHE A 18 -10.42 5.93 6.38
CA PHE A 18 -9.15 5.29 6.01
C PHE A 18 -9.36 3.85 5.53
N VAL A 19 -10.09 3.03 6.31
CA VAL A 19 -10.41 1.65 5.94
C VAL A 19 -11.14 1.58 4.61
N THR A 20 -12.05 2.52 4.34
CA THR A 20 -12.75 2.60 3.05
C THR A 20 -11.76 2.77 1.89
N VAL A 21 -10.77 3.66 2.03
CA VAL A 21 -9.75 3.87 0.99
C VAL A 21 -8.83 2.65 0.87
N CYS A 22 -8.50 1.98 1.98
CA CYS A 22 -7.74 0.72 1.95
C CYS A 22 -8.47 -0.37 1.14
N VAL A 23 -9.78 -0.54 1.38
CA VAL A 23 -10.59 -1.53 0.66
C VAL A 23 -10.61 -1.23 -0.84
N GLU A 24 -10.82 0.02 -1.22
CA GLU A 24 -10.79 0.45 -2.63
C GLU A 24 -9.41 0.22 -3.28
N PHE A 25 -8.33 0.50 -2.55
CA PHE A 25 -6.96 0.25 -3.02
C PHE A 25 -6.69 -1.24 -3.24
N CYS A 26 -7.01 -2.09 -2.27
CA CYS A 26 -6.84 -3.54 -2.39
C CYS A 26 -7.69 -4.10 -3.53
N ALA A 27 -8.96 -3.73 -3.61
CA ALA A 27 -9.85 -4.16 -4.69
C ALA A 27 -9.34 -3.73 -6.08
N PHE A 28 -8.78 -2.52 -6.19
CA PHE A 28 -8.18 -2.04 -7.42
C PHE A 28 -6.95 -2.88 -7.83
N LEU A 29 -6.04 -3.18 -6.90
CA LEU A 29 -4.88 -4.02 -7.17
C LEU A 29 -5.25 -5.47 -7.48
N GLU A 30 -6.31 -5.98 -6.87
CA GLU A 30 -6.78 -7.36 -7.05
C GLU A 30 -7.63 -7.58 -8.30
N SER A 31 -8.17 -6.51 -8.91
CA SER A 31 -9.05 -6.59 -10.07
C SER A 31 -8.39 -7.25 -11.29
N ASP A 32 -8.97 -8.30 -11.85
CA ASP A 32 -8.46 -8.92 -13.09
C ASP A 32 -9.01 -8.26 -14.37
N GLU A 33 -9.64 -7.09 -14.24
CA GLU A 33 -10.16 -6.37 -15.40
C GLU A 33 -9.02 -5.86 -16.30
N PRO A 34 -9.09 -6.11 -17.62
CA PRO A 34 -8.09 -5.61 -18.54
C PRO A 34 -8.21 -4.09 -18.63
N GLU A 35 -7.15 -3.38 -18.28
CA GLU A 35 -7.08 -1.92 -18.41
C GLU A 35 -5.74 -1.49 -19.02
N SER A 36 -5.75 -0.36 -19.72
CA SER A 36 -4.51 0.19 -20.27
C SER A 36 -3.64 0.78 -19.16
N ARG A 37 -2.32 0.82 -19.37
CA ARG A 37 -1.37 1.46 -18.44
C ARG A 37 -1.78 2.89 -18.09
N GLN A 38 -2.33 3.65 -19.03
CA GLN A 38 -2.76 5.04 -18.78
C GLN A 38 -3.99 5.12 -17.87
N GLU A 39 -4.97 4.22 -18.04
CA GLU A 39 -6.14 4.15 -17.17
C GLU A 39 -5.76 3.70 -15.77
N TRP A 40 -4.90 2.68 -15.68
CA TRP A 40 -4.35 2.18 -14.41
C TRP A 40 -3.60 3.28 -13.66
N LEU A 41 -2.66 3.96 -14.34
CA LEU A 41 -1.91 5.09 -13.80
C LEU A 41 -2.85 6.22 -13.35
N GLY A 42 -3.86 6.56 -14.16
CA GLY A 42 -4.82 7.61 -13.82
C GLY A 42 -5.62 7.34 -12.54
N LYS A 43 -5.80 6.07 -12.17
CA LYS A 43 -6.44 5.66 -10.91
C LYS A 43 -5.43 5.61 -9.76
N ILE A 44 -4.30 4.92 -9.92
CA ILE A 44 -3.36 4.67 -8.83
C ILE A 44 -2.74 5.98 -8.29
N ILE A 45 -2.43 6.95 -9.16
CA ILE A 45 -1.89 8.26 -8.74
C ILE A 45 -2.90 9.13 -8.00
N ARG A 46 -4.18 8.73 -7.95
CA ARG A 46 -5.23 9.38 -7.15
C ARG A 46 -5.50 8.63 -5.85
N ILE A 47 -5.46 7.30 -5.91
CA ILE A 47 -5.67 6.44 -4.74
C ILE A 47 -4.50 6.57 -3.75
N LEU A 48 -3.25 6.51 -4.22
CA LEU A 48 -2.07 6.55 -3.35
C LEU A 48 -1.98 7.84 -2.49
N PRO A 49 -2.14 9.06 -3.05
CA PRO A 49 -2.11 10.27 -2.22
C PRO A 49 -3.28 10.35 -1.23
N LEU A 50 -4.46 9.85 -1.62
CA LEU A 50 -5.62 9.83 -0.73
C LEU A 50 -5.41 8.84 0.41
N LEU A 51 -4.87 7.65 0.12
CA LEU A 51 -4.52 6.65 1.12
C LEU A 51 -3.51 7.22 2.12
N TYR A 52 -2.44 7.84 1.62
CA TYR A 52 -1.43 8.49 2.45
C TYR A 52 -2.04 9.59 3.34
N LEU A 53 -2.88 10.46 2.76
CA LEU A 53 -3.57 11.52 3.52
C LEU A 53 -4.44 10.93 4.63
N LYS A 54 -5.25 9.91 4.33
CA LYS A 54 -6.13 9.28 5.33
C LYS A 54 -5.32 8.60 6.44
N ALA A 55 -4.20 7.97 6.10
CA ALA A 55 -3.29 7.39 7.08
C ALA A 55 -2.74 8.47 8.04
N THR A 56 -2.37 9.64 7.52
CA THR A 56 -1.84 10.74 8.36
C THR A 56 -2.86 11.36 9.33
N LEU A 57 -4.15 11.09 9.12
CA LEU A 57 -5.25 11.58 9.96
C LEU A 57 -5.69 10.56 11.02
N LEU A 58 -5.06 9.39 11.08
CA LEU A 58 -5.38 8.38 12.08
C LEU A 58 -4.97 8.86 13.48
N PRO A 59 -5.81 8.64 14.50
CA PRO A 59 -5.43 8.92 15.88
C PRO A 59 -4.36 7.92 16.34
N GLU A 60 -3.58 8.33 17.34
CA GLU A 60 -2.66 7.41 18.01
C GLU A 60 -3.45 6.26 18.65
N THR A 61 -2.92 5.03 18.50
CA THR A 61 -3.49 3.82 19.09
C THR A 61 -2.47 3.16 19.99
N VAL A 62 -2.96 2.44 21.00
CA VAL A 62 -2.13 1.63 21.90
C VAL A 62 -2.44 0.17 21.65
N ALA A 63 -1.42 -0.66 21.47
CA ALA A 63 -1.58 -2.11 21.41
C ALA A 63 -2.19 -2.62 22.73
N LEU A 64 -3.29 -3.35 22.65
CA LEU A 64 -4.02 -3.84 23.83
C LEU A 64 -3.47 -5.18 24.34
N ASN A 65 -2.88 -5.97 23.46
CA ASN A 65 -2.35 -7.31 23.71
C ASN A 65 -1.12 -7.58 22.83
N ASP A 66 -0.30 -8.53 23.27
CA ASP A 66 0.86 -9.02 22.52
C ASP A 66 0.48 -10.18 21.56
N GLU A 67 -0.83 -10.40 21.33
CA GLU A 67 -1.28 -11.43 20.40
C GLU A 67 -1.04 -10.95 18.96
N PRO A 68 -0.39 -11.78 18.13
CA PRO A 68 -0.19 -11.44 16.73
C PRO A 68 -1.54 -11.39 16.01
N LEU A 69 -1.71 -10.39 15.14
CA LEU A 69 -2.83 -10.34 14.21
C LEU A 69 -2.73 -11.47 13.19
N GLU A 70 -3.89 -11.92 12.71
CA GLU A 70 -3.94 -12.90 11.62
C GLU A 70 -3.29 -12.32 10.37
N THR A 71 -2.40 -13.11 9.75
CA THR A 71 -1.75 -12.73 8.50
C THR A 71 -2.60 -13.20 7.33
N PHE A 72 -3.02 -12.27 6.47
CA PHE A 72 -3.84 -12.58 5.30
C PHE A 72 -3.02 -12.90 4.04
N VAL A 73 -2.01 -12.06 3.75
CA VAL A 73 -1.21 -12.16 2.52
C VAL A 73 -0.18 -13.28 2.64
N ASN A 74 -0.20 -14.22 1.70
CA ASN A 74 0.85 -15.22 1.52
C ASN A 74 1.73 -14.90 0.28
N GLU A 75 2.73 -15.74 0.03
CA GLU A 75 3.68 -15.57 -1.09
C GLU A 75 3.00 -15.60 -2.47
N ASP A 76 1.99 -16.45 -2.66
CA ASP A 76 1.25 -16.54 -3.92
C ASP A 76 0.40 -15.28 -4.16
N ASP A 77 -0.22 -14.75 -3.11
CA ASP A 77 -0.98 -13.50 -3.19
C ASP A 77 -0.09 -12.31 -3.54
N TYR A 78 1.07 -12.22 -2.89
CA TYR A 78 2.07 -11.19 -3.17
C TYR A 78 2.55 -11.28 -4.63
N ASN A 79 3.00 -12.45 -5.06
CA ASN A 79 3.52 -12.67 -6.40
C ASN A 79 2.47 -12.38 -7.48
N ARG A 80 1.20 -12.74 -7.24
CA ARG A 80 0.09 -12.42 -8.16
C ARG A 80 -0.03 -10.92 -8.39
N VAL A 81 0.01 -10.11 -7.34
CA VAL A 81 -0.10 -8.65 -7.45
C VAL A 81 1.16 -8.06 -8.09
N ALA A 82 2.35 -8.45 -7.63
CA ALA A 82 3.62 -7.94 -8.14
C ALA A 82 3.77 -8.20 -9.65
N ILE A 83 3.50 -9.43 -10.10
CA ILE A 83 3.54 -9.81 -11.53
C ILE A 83 2.53 -9.00 -12.34
N LYS A 84 1.31 -8.81 -11.83
CA LYS A 84 0.28 -8.02 -12.51
C LYS A 84 0.74 -6.57 -12.69
N VAL A 85 1.21 -5.92 -11.62
CA VAL A 85 1.69 -4.53 -11.69
C VAL A 85 2.88 -4.41 -12.64
N ALA A 86 3.83 -5.34 -12.57
CA ALA A 86 4.97 -5.39 -13.49
C ALA A 86 4.52 -5.52 -14.95
N SER A 87 3.52 -6.37 -15.21
CA SER A 87 2.96 -6.54 -16.55
C SER A 87 2.25 -5.30 -17.08
N ILE A 88 1.56 -4.54 -16.22
CA ILE A 88 0.88 -3.29 -16.61
C ILE A 88 1.91 -2.19 -16.89
N MET A 89 2.93 -2.08 -16.04
CA MET A 89 3.95 -1.04 -16.13
C MET A 89 4.93 -1.28 -17.29
N GLY A 90 5.27 -2.55 -17.56
CA GLY A 90 6.17 -2.94 -18.63
C GLY A 90 7.56 -2.32 -18.44
N GLU A 91 8.07 -1.65 -19.47
CA GLU A 91 9.38 -0.99 -19.44
C GLU A 91 9.49 0.13 -18.38
N GLU A 92 8.35 0.70 -17.96
CA GLU A 92 8.29 1.77 -16.95
C GLU A 92 8.21 1.21 -15.52
N ASN A 93 8.28 -0.11 -15.33
CA ASN A 93 8.26 -0.72 -14.00
C ASN A 93 9.52 -0.36 -13.20
N ILE A 94 10.67 -0.19 -13.88
CA ILE A 94 11.97 0.02 -13.26
C ILE A 94 12.31 1.50 -13.25
N TYR A 95 12.69 2.02 -12.09
CA TYR A 95 13.27 3.36 -11.95
C TYR A 95 14.56 3.31 -11.14
N LEU A 96 15.33 4.39 -11.18
CA LEU A 96 16.57 4.52 -10.42
C LEU A 96 16.30 5.33 -9.16
N ASP A 97 16.49 4.73 -8.00
CA ASP A 97 16.39 5.42 -6.73
C ASP A 97 17.78 5.71 -6.14
N VAL A 98 17.93 6.94 -5.65
CA VAL A 98 19.13 7.45 -4.99
C VAL A 98 18.96 7.59 -3.48
N PHE A 99 17.74 7.37 -2.96
CA PHE A 99 17.39 7.56 -1.56
C PHE A 99 17.34 6.24 -0.76
N VAL A 100 17.52 5.09 -1.41
CA VAL A 100 17.61 3.78 -0.72
C VAL A 100 18.88 3.66 0.12
N GLU A 101 18.80 2.96 1.25
CA GLU A 101 19.94 2.83 2.18
C GLU A 101 21.18 2.19 1.54
N ASP A 102 20.96 1.26 0.61
CA ASP A 102 22.01 0.54 -0.11
C ASP A 102 22.87 1.46 -1.01
N MET A 103 22.40 2.67 -1.32
CA MET A 103 23.22 3.68 -2.02
C MET A 103 24.46 4.09 -1.24
N LYS A 104 24.49 3.91 0.09
CA LYS A 104 25.69 4.15 0.91
C LYS A 104 26.88 3.27 0.47
N TYR A 105 26.62 2.15 -0.20
CA TYR A 105 27.63 1.18 -0.63
C TYR A 105 27.70 1.00 -2.15
N SER A 106 26.91 1.75 -2.92
CA SER A 106 26.84 1.63 -4.37
C SER A 106 27.45 2.85 -5.07
N GLU A 107 28.26 2.61 -6.11
CA GLU A 107 28.80 3.68 -6.97
C GLU A 107 27.82 4.08 -8.09
N THR A 108 26.75 3.31 -8.31
CA THR A 108 25.70 3.55 -9.32
C THR A 108 24.31 3.57 -8.69
N PRO A 109 23.35 4.33 -9.25
CA PRO A 109 21.96 4.30 -8.79
C PRO A 109 21.38 2.89 -8.74
N ILE A 110 20.57 2.61 -7.71
CA ILE A 110 19.98 1.30 -7.51
C ILE A 110 18.67 1.22 -8.29
N SER A 111 18.51 0.13 -9.04
CA SER A 111 17.27 -0.16 -9.76
C SER A 111 16.22 -0.68 -8.78
N VAL A 112 15.08 0.00 -8.74
CA VAL A 112 13.90 -0.34 -7.93
C VAL A 112 12.72 -0.55 -8.88
N SER A 113 11.72 -1.32 -8.45
CA SER A 113 10.54 -1.59 -9.25
C SER A 113 9.24 -1.20 -8.55
N ILE A 114 8.36 -0.51 -9.28
CA ILE A 114 7.05 -0.05 -8.82
C ILE A 114 6.13 -1.22 -8.40
N SER A 115 6.37 -2.42 -8.92
CA SER A 115 5.63 -3.63 -8.54
C SER A 115 6.02 -4.21 -7.18
N GLU A 116 7.21 -3.87 -6.69
CA GLU A 116 7.73 -4.33 -5.40
C GLU A 116 7.55 -3.28 -4.29
N ASP A 117 7.33 -2.02 -4.68
CA ASP A 117 6.99 -0.89 -3.80
C ASP A 117 5.50 -0.91 -3.37
#